data_AF-A0A521H7S4-F1
#
_entry.id   AF-A0A521H7S4-F1
#
_cell.length_a   1.000
_cell.length_b   1.000
_cell.length_c   1.000
_cell.angle_alpha   90.00
_cell.angle_beta   90.00
_cell.angle_gamma   90.00
#
_symmetry.space_group_name_H-M   'P 1'
#
loop_
_entity.id
_entity.type
_entity.pdbx_description
1 polymer ?
#
loop_
_entity_poly.entity_id
_entity_poly.type
_entity_poly.pdbx_seq_one_letter_code
_entity_poly.pdbx_strand_id
1 'polypeptide(L)'
;MRILPAALLAGSAAYALGFVLDGDARFEWQNFGDRFSPFDARVAGISDLRPSTSIAEYMNQTWYYWRPDPGSAEQAFPPPTAEVYEDTPGHFRLDWVALPELPFDASLHGWLKDAGANAAQLMLALAVTNRDAAPLALPLFHYADADVAAGFGGQPDTAVRVGPERIRIDDHGTFGFDELYVRGADHWQVDHWPYLRDFHLLNCCPNDLMDTGLPFGPGDFTAAHQWNLWLEPGETRTVFASVGANSAPSTQAPRLLLAPAWPGSGGSSSRIDAGAATPGARVVFAVGSAPGVTPVPGCPGLVLDIAAARALGAASADATGNAGISVAVPAAASGRRVLLQAVEPATCRSSEVVEQVLQ
;
A
#
# COMPACT_ATOMS: atom_id res chain seq x y z
N MET A 1 35.41 1.58 -47.72
CA MET A 1 34.52 2.21 -46.71
C MET A 1 33.32 1.29 -46.54
N ARG A 2 33.33 0.40 -45.54
CA ARG A 2 32.24 -0.54 -45.25
C ARG A 2 31.26 0.16 -44.31
N ILE A 3 30.03 0.38 -44.76
CA ILE A 3 28.94 0.92 -43.95
C ILE A 3 28.40 -0.25 -43.12
N LEU A 4 28.57 -0.18 -41.80
CA LEU A 4 27.91 -1.09 -40.85
C LEU A 4 26.44 -0.66 -40.73
N PRO A 5 25.47 -1.59 -40.72
CA PRO A 5 24.07 -1.24 -40.49
C PRO A 5 23.90 -0.76 -39.05
N ALA A 6 23.25 0.39 -38.88
CA ALA A 6 22.80 0.87 -37.58
C ALA A 6 21.79 -0.15 -37.01
N ALA A 7 22.14 -0.78 -35.89
CA ALA A 7 21.19 -1.57 -35.13
C ALA A 7 20.11 -0.61 -34.62
N LEU A 8 18.86 -0.83 -35.03
CA LEU A 8 17.70 -0.23 -34.39
C LEU A 8 17.70 -0.70 -32.93
N LEU A 9 18.06 0.19 -32.01
CA LEU A 9 17.78 -0.01 -30.60
C LEU A 9 16.25 0.08 -30.45
N ALA A 10 15.60 -1.08 -30.37
CA ALA A 10 14.21 -1.15 -29.97
C ALA A 10 14.10 -0.49 -28.59
N GLY A 11 13.41 0.65 -28.52
CA GLY A 11 13.12 1.29 -27.24
C GLY A 11 12.37 0.29 -26.38
N SER A 12 12.91 -0.01 -25.19
CA SER A 12 12.22 -0.81 -24.19
C SER A 12 10.86 -0.17 -23.95
N ALA A 13 9.78 -0.89 -24.26
CA ALA A 13 8.44 -0.45 -23.88
C ALA A 13 8.45 -0.23 -22.36
N ALA A 14 8.02 0.96 -21.93
CA ALA A 14 7.79 1.20 -20.51
C ALA A 14 6.69 0.21 -20.07
N TYR A 15 7.05 -0.75 -19.21
CA TYR A 15 6.10 -1.69 -18.64
C TYR A 15 5.04 -0.90 -17.87
N ALA A 16 3.78 -1.29 -18.07
CA ALA A 16 2.64 -0.58 -17.51
C ALA A 16 2.49 -0.95 -16.04
N LEU A 17 3.16 -0.19 -15.17
CA LEU A 17 2.93 -0.21 -13.74
C LEU A 17 1.43 -0.07 -13.44
N GLY A 18 0.83 -1.15 -12.95
CA GLY A 18 -0.58 -1.19 -12.55
C GLY A 18 -0.76 -1.04 -11.05
N PHE A 19 -2.01 -0.85 -10.65
CA PHE A 19 -2.45 -0.95 -9.26
C PHE A 19 -3.73 -1.78 -9.22
N VAL A 20 -4.05 -2.28 -8.02
CA VAL A 20 -5.34 -2.88 -7.71
C VAL A 20 -5.95 -2.18 -6.51
N LEU A 21 -7.28 -2.12 -6.51
CA LEU A 21 -8.08 -1.65 -5.39
C LEU A 21 -8.96 -2.79 -4.85
N ASP A 22 -9.17 -2.81 -3.55
CA ASP A 22 -10.33 -3.47 -2.95
C ASP A 22 -10.85 -2.54 -1.85
N GLY A 23 -12.13 -2.18 -1.89
CA GLY A 23 -12.70 -1.18 -0.98
C GLY A 23 -11.85 0.10 -0.88
N ASP A 24 -11.34 0.40 0.32
CA ASP A 24 -10.44 1.52 0.55
C ASP A 24 -8.95 1.15 0.49
N ALA A 25 -8.59 -0.12 0.30
CA ALA A 25 -7.21 -0.56 0.19
C ALA A 25 -6.67 -0.38 -1.23
N ARG A 26 -5.39 -0.01 -1.33
CA ARG A 26 -4.65 0.10 -2.59
C ARG A 26 -3.33 -0.66 -2.51
N PHE A 27 -3.02 -1.36 -3.60
CA PHE A 27 -1.73 -1.96 -3.85
C PHE A 27 -1.27 -1.54 -5.24
N GLU A 28 -0.09 -0.94 -5.37
CA GLU A 28 0.44 -0.49 -6.66
C GLU A 28 1.86 -0.98 -6.89
N TRP A 29 2.21 -1.20 -8.15
CA TRP A 29 3.60 -1.43 -8.55
C TRP A 29 4.25 -0.10 -8.91
N GLN A 30 5.48 0.15 -8.42
CA GLN A 30 6.29 1.26 -8.90
C GLN A 30 7.61 0.74 -9.51
N ASN A 31 8.05 1.39 -10.59
CA ASN A 31 9.35 1.09 -11.19
C ASN A 31 10.43 1.84 -10.40
N PHE A 32 11.45 1.11 -9.97
CA PHE A 32 12.56 1.60 -9.15
C PHE A 32 13.56 2.53 -9.87
N GLY A 33 13.39 2.75 -11.18
CA GLY A 33 14.37 3.39 -12.06
C GLY A 33 14.85 4.80 -11.70
N ASP A 34 14.34 5.44 -10.64
CA ASP A 34 14.81 6.74 -10.16
C ASP A 34 15.38 6.74 -8.72
N ARG A 35 15.20 5.68 -7.92
CA ARG A 35 15.60 5.67 -6.50
C ARG A 35 16.94 5.02 -6.18
N PHE A 36 17.55 4.25 -7.09
CA PHE A 36 18.88 3.67 -6.89
C PHE A 36 19.91 4.09 -7.94
N SER A 37 21.12 4.40 -7.47
CA SER A 37 22.27 4.77 -8.30
C SER A 37 23.40 3.75 -8.11
N PRO A 38 23.93 3.13 -9.19
CA PRO A 38 23.54 3.32 -10.58
C PRO A 38 22.22 2.63 -10.95
N PHE A 39 21.61 3.11 -12.04
CA PHE A 39 20.39 2.56 -12.63
C PHE A 39 20.59 1.09 -12.99
N ASP A 40 19.91 0.19 -12.28
CA ASP A 40 19.79 -1.20 -12.69
C ASP A 40 18.36 -1.47 -13.18
N ALA A 41 18.22 -1.65 -14.50
CA ALA A 41 16.96 -1.97 -15.15
C ALA A 41 16.35 -3.33 -14.72
N ARG A 42 17.06 -4.08 -13.85
CA ARG A 42 16.68 -5.40 -13.36
C ARG A 42 15.81 -5.39 -12.10
N VAL A 43 15.57 -4.24 -11.47
CA VAL A 43 14.71 -4.18 -10.27
C VAL A 43 13.26 -3.91 -10.68
N ALA A 44 12.46 -4.97 -10.72
CA ALA A 44 11.02 -4.87 -10.91
C ALA A 44 10.28 -4.75 -9.56
N GLY A 45 9.26 -3.88 -9.52
CA GLY A 45 8.21 -3.78 -8.50
C GLY A 45 8.59 -3.34 -7.09
N ILE A 46 8.55 -2.02 -6.80
CA ILE A 46 8.13 -1.54 -5.47
C ILE A 46 6.66 -1.88 -5.33
N SER A 47 6.22 -2.23 -4.14
CA SER A 47 4.81 -2.34 -3.89
C SER A 47 4.37 -1.59 -2.66
N ASP A 48 3.31 -0.81 -2.80
CA ASP A 48 2.85 0.04 -1.71
C ASP A 48 1.46 -0.37 -1.24
N LEU A 49 1.36 -0.87 -0.01
CA LEU A 49 0.08 -1.18 0.61
C LEU A 49 -0.37 0.04 1.43
N ARG A 50 -1.43 0.70 0.96
CA ARG A 50 -2.01 1.87 1.65
C ARG A 50 -3.52 1.71 1.85
N PRO A 51 -4.05 2.01 3.05
CA PRO A 51 -5.42 2.49 3.17
C PRO A 51 -5.53 3.82 2.41
N SER A 52 -6.49 3.97 1.51
CA SER A 52 -6.63 5.10 0.56
C SER A 52 -6.84 6.47 1.22
N THR A 53 -7.11 6.50 2.53
CA THR A 53 -7.22 7.73 3.32
C THR A 53 -5.94 8.08 4.09
N SER A 54 -4.95 7.19 4.08
CA SER A 54 -3.69 7.33 4.78
C SER A 54 -2.57 7.78 3.84
N ILE A 55 -1.77 8.74 4.29
CA ILE A 55 -0.47 9.03 3.68
C ILE A 55 0.63 8.12 4.23
N ALA A 56 0.33 7.32 5.26
CA ALA A 56 1.26 6.35 5.81
C ALA A 56 1.34 5.13 4.89
N GLU A 57 2.58 4.78 4.57
CA GLU A 57 2.96 3.53 3.92
C GLU A 57 2.90 2.45 5.02
N TYR A 58 2.42 1.25 4.70
CA TYR A 58 2.47 0.08 5.62
C TYR A 58 3.49 -0.94 5.13
N MET A 59 3.57 -1.08 3.81
CA MET A 59 4.58 -1.86 3.14
C MET A 59 5.18 -1.02 2.03
N ASN A 60 6.49 -0.80 2.09
CA ASN A 60 7.20 -0.04 1.07
C ASN A 60 7.59 -0.91 -0.10
N GLN A 61 8.04 -2.14 0.14
CA GLN A 61 8.60 -2.99 -0.90
C GLN A 61 8.22 -4.44 -0.65
N THR A 62 7.80 -5.14 -1.70
CA THR A 62 7.74 -6.60 -1.71
C THR A 62 8.18 -7.12 -3.07
N TRP A 63 9.05 -8.13 -3.09
CA TRP A 63 9.47 -8.73 -4.36
C TRP A 63 10.03 -10.14 -4.19
N TYR A 64 10.21 -10.83 -5.31
CA TYR A 64 10.82 -12.16 -5.37
C TYR A 64 12.21 -12.11 -5.98
N TYR A 65 13.10 -12.92 -5.41
CA TYR A 65 14.46 -13.15 -5.89
C TYR A 65 14.68 -14.65 -6.05
N TRP A 66 15.65 -15.06 -6.86
CA TRP A 66 15.97 -16.45 -7.10
C TRP A 66 17.46 -16.64 -7.37
N ARG A 67 17.95 -17.87 -7.23
CA ARG A 67 19.35 -18.21 -7.51
C ARG A 67 19.41 -19.28 -8.61
N PRO A 68 20.08 -19.05 -9.77
CA PRO A 68 20.15 -20.05 -10.85
C PRO A 68 20.98 -21.28 -10.52
N ASP A 69 22.03 -21.11 -9.74
CA ASP A 69 22.88 -22.21 -9.31
C ASP A 69 23.50 -21.91 -7.93
N PRO A 70 23.97 -22.93 -7.18
CA PRO A 70 24.49 -22.75 -5.82
C PRO A 70 25.68 -21.78 -5.70
N GLY A 71 26.39 -21.46 -6.79
CA GLY A 71 27.54 -20.56 -6.81
C GLY A 71 27.22 -19.13 -7.27
N SER A 72 26.03 -18.90 -7.81
CA SER A 72 25.60 -17.61 -8.35
C SER A 72 24.99 -16.70 -7.28
N ALA A 73 25.12 -15.38 -7.46
CA ALA A 73 24.37 -14.41 -6.67
C ALA A 73 22.87 -14.54 -6.94
N GLU A 74 22.06 -14.16 -5.96
CA GLU A 74 20.61 -14.02 -6.11
C GLU A 74 20.29 -12.94 -7.15
N GLN A 75 19.19 -13.14 -7.85
CA GLN A 75 18.70 -12.26 -8.91
C GLN A 75 17.26 -11.91 -8.63
N ALA A 76 16.91 -10.62 -8.74
CA ALA A 76 15.52 -10.21 -8.73
C ALA A 76 14.78 -10.85 -9.92
N PHE A 77 13.49 -11.12 -9.76
CA PHE A 77 12.66 -11.44 -10.92
C PHE A 77 12.69 -10.27 -11.91
N PRO A 78 12.87 -10.52 -13.22
CA PRO A 78 12.88 -9.47 -14.23
C PRO A 78 11.47 -8.88 -14.40
N PRO A 79 11.28 -7.86 -15.25
CA PRO A 79 9.93 -7.45 -15.64
C PRO A 79 9.09 -8.61 -16.19
N PRO A 80 7.79 -8.70 -15.83
CA PRO A 80 6.93 -9.77 -16.32
C PRO A 80 6.68 -9.65 -17.83
N THR A 81 6.48 -10.80 -18.47
CA THR A 81 6.10 -10.90 -19.89
C THR A 81 4.64 -10.52 -20.14
N ALA A 82 3.78 -10.66 -19.14
CA ALA A 82 2.38 -10.26 -19.18
C ALA A 82 1.89 -9.86 -17.78
N GLU A 83 0.93 -8.93 -17.75
CA GLU A 83 0.37 -8.37 -16.53
C GLU A 83 -1.15 -8.25 -16.68
N VAL A 84 -1.88 -8.58 -15.62
CA VAL A 84 -3.35 -8.42 -15.53
C VAL A 84 -3.67 -7.78 -14.18
N TYR A 85 -4.55 -6.78 -14.19
CA TYR A 85 -5.02 -6.06 -13.02
C TYR A 85 -6.55 -5.99 -13.04
N GLU A 86 -7.18 -6.34 -11.92
CA GLU A 86 -8.62 -6.36 -11.71
C GLU A 86 -8.93 -5.66 -10.38
N ASP A 87 -9.72 -4.58 -10.41
CA ASP A 87 -10.03 -3.76 -9.22
C ASP A 87 -11.24 -4.26 -8.43
N THR A 88 -11.91 -5.34 -8.86
CA THR A 88 -13.16 -5.81 -8.21
C THR A 88 -13.37 -7.31 -8.44
N PRO A 89 -12.87 -8.18 -7.54
CA PRO A 89 -12.06 -7.86 -6.34
C PRO A 89 -10.63 -7.47 -6.72
N GLY A 90 -9.93 -6.79 -5.80
CA GLY A 90 -8.51 -6.42 -5.98
C GLY A 90 -7.64 -7.65 -6.24
N HIS A 91 -7.27 -7.86 -7.50
CA HIS A 91 -6.56 -9.04 -7.95
C HIS A 91 -5.61 -8.67 -9.08
N PHE A 92 -4.39 -9.21 -9.04
CA PHE A 92 -3.45 -9.07 -10.15
C PHE A 92 -2.76 -10.39 -10.46
N ARG A 93 -2.23 -10.47 -11.68
CA ARG A 93 -1.43 -11.59 -12.15
C ARG A 93 -0.25 -11.09 -12.95
N LEU A 94 0.95 -11.52 -12.60
CA LEU A 94 2.18 -11.27 -13.34
C LEU A 94 2.74 -12.60 -13.86
N ASP A 95 3.07 -12.68 -15.15
CA ASP A 95 3.57 -13.91 -15.77
C ASP A 95 4.99 -13.72 -16.32
N TRP A 96 5.86 -14.70 -16.10
CA TRP A 96 7.18 -14.83 -16.71
C TRP A 96 7.24 -16.14 -17.49
N VAL A 97 6.85 -16.07 -18.77
CA VAL A 97 6.75 -17.27 -19.62
C VAL A 97 7.82 -17.22 -20.70
N ALA A 98 8.53 -18.33 -20.85
CA ALA A 98 9.53 -18.54 -21.90
C ALA A 98 10.65 -17.49 -21.94
N LEU A 99 11.00 -16.89 -20.80
CA LEU A 99 12.14 -15.97 -20.69
C LEU A 99 13.46 -16.76 -20.82
N PRO A 100 14.38 -16.38 -21.73
CA PRO A 100 15.66 -17.08 -21.92
C PRO A 100 16.56 -17.08 -20.69
N GLU A 101 16.46 -16.06 -19.84
CA GLU A 101 17.26 -15.89 -18.62
C GLU A 101 16.75 -16.72 -17.43
N LEU A 102 15.51 -17.23 -17.49
CA LEU A 102 14.94 -18.07 -16.44
C LEU A 102 14.95 -19.54 -16.90
N PRO A 103 15.39 -20.49 -16.06
CA PRO A 103 15.25 -21.93 -16.34
C PRO A 103 13.83 -22.46 -16.06
N PHE A 104 12.90 -21.58 -15.66
CA PHE A 104 11.53 -21.90 -15.30
C PHE A 104 10.54 -20.91 -15.90
N ASP A 105 9.26 -21.29 -15.95
CA ASP A 105 8.15 -20.34 -16.05
C ASP A 105 7.65 -19.97 -14.66
N ALA A 106 7.11 -18.77 -14.50
CA ALA A 106 6.48 -18.37 -13.25
C ALA A 106 5.20 -17.55 -13.45
N SER A 107 4.30 -17.62 -12.47
CA SER A 107 3.09 -16.81 -12.41
C SER A 107 2.83 -16.38 -10.96
N LEU A 108 2.86 -15.08 -10.71
CA LEU A 108 2.51 -14.48 -9.43
C LEU A 108 1.05 -14.06 -9.46
N HIS A 109 0.24 -14.65 -8.61
CA HIS A 109 -1.11 -14.18 -8.33
C HIS A 109 -1.12 -13.40 -7.02
N GLY A 110 -1.74 -12.22 -7.05
CA GLY A 110 -1.94 -11.40 -5.87
C GLY A 110 -3.40 -11.08 -5.64
N TRP A 111 -3.83 -11.13 -4.38
CA TRP A 111 -5.16 -10.72 -3.96
C TRP A 111 -5.02 -9.67 -2.87
N LEU A 112 -5.57 -8.49 -3.12
CA LEU A 112 -5.76 -7.45 -2.14
C LEU A 112 -7.15 -7.59 -1.53
N LYS A 113 -7.20 -7.59 -0.21
CA LYS A 113 -8.45 -7.65 0.54
C LYS A 113 -8.53 -6.49 1.51
N ASP A 114 -9.54 -5.65 1.37
CA ASP A 114 -9.95 -4.70 2.41
C ASP A 114 -10.58 -5.48 3.57
N ALA A 115 -10.00 -5.31 4.76
CA ALA A 115 -10.44 -5.95 5.99
C ALA A 115 -11.22 -4.99 6.91
N GLY A 116 -11.53 -3.78 6.43
CA GLY A 116 -12.22 -2.72 7.15
C GLY A 116 -11.25 -1.66 7.66
N ALA A 117 -11.66 -0.95 8.72
CA ALA A 117 -11.02 0.27 9.25
C ALA A 117 -9.48 0.25 9.25
N ASN A 118 -8.86 0.79 8.19
CA ASN A 118 -7.40 0.87 7.98
C ASN A 118 -6.69 -0.49 8.09
N ALA A 119 -7.38 -1.56 7.68
CA ALA A 119 -6.84 -2.90 7.67
C ALA A 119 -6.94 -3.48 6.26
N ALA A 120 -5.84 -4.02 5.77
CA ALA A 120 -5.79 -4.63 4.46
C ALA A 120 -4.89 -5.86 4.50
N GLN A 121 -5.20 -6.85 3.67
CA GLN A 121 -4.37 -8.02 3.50
C GLN A 121 -3.99 -8.18 2.03
N LEU A 122 -2.69 -8.19 1.77
CA LEU A 122 -2.13 -8.65 0.51
C LEU A 122 -1.76 -10.12 0.66
N MET A 123 -2.26 -10.96 -0.25
CA MET A 123 -1.89 -12.37 -0.36
C MET A 123 -1.19 -12.59 -1.70
N LEU A 124 -0.07 -13.28 -1.68
CA LEU A 124 0.77 -13.57 -2.85
C LEU A 124 0.94 -15.08 -2.97
N ALA A 125 0.69 -15.61 -4.17
CA ALA A 125 0.98 -16.99 -4.53
C ALA A 125 1.83 -17.00 -5.80
N LEU A 126 3.09 -17.39 -5.66
CA LEU A 126 4.01 -17.52 -6.78
C LEU A 126 4.11 -18.99 -7.19
N ALA A 127 3.58 -19.32 -8.37
CA ALA A 127 3.76 -20.62 -8.99
C ALA A 127 5.02 -20.61 -9.88
N VAL A 128 5.87 -21.62 -9.73
CA VAL A 128 7.09 -21.81 -10.54
C VAL A 128 7.06 -23.19 -11.18
N THR A 129 7.30 -23.25 -12.48
CA THR A 129 7.25 -24.47 -13.30
C THR A 129 8.60 -24.73 -13.95
N ASN A 130 9.20 -25.89 -13.67
CA ASN A 130 10.44 -26.30 -14.33
C ASN A 130 10.19 -26.61 -15.82
N ARG A 131 10.85 -25.88 -16.71
CA ARG A 131 10.73 -26.07 -18.18
C ARG A 131 11.72 -27.10 -18.72
N ASP A 132 12.76 -27.39 -17.97
CA ASP A 132 13.85 -28.22 -18.45
C ASP A 132 13.52 -29.71 -18.33
N ALA A 133 14.22 -30.52 -19.13
CA ALA A 133 14.12 -31.97 -19.09
C ALA A 133 14.87 -32.60 -17.89
N ALA A 134 15.59 -31.79 -17.11
CA ALA A 134 16.33 -32.21 -15.92
C ALA A 134 15.68 -31.62 -14.66
N PRO A 135 15.83 -32.26 -13.49
CA PRO A 135 15.40 -31.68 -12.23
C PRO A 135 16.10 -30.34 -11.95
N LEU A 136 15.36 -29.40 -11.37
CA LEU A 136 15.81 -28.05 -11.05
C LEU A 136 15.84 -27.85 -9.53
N ALA A 137 17.01 -27.54 -8.99
CA ALA A 137 17.17 -27.03 -7.64
C ALA A 137 17.06 -25.49 -7.69
N LEU A 138 16.08 -24.92 -6.99
CA LEU A 138 15.77 -23.50 -7.06
C LEU A 138 15.65 -22.89 -5.66
N PRO A 139 16.69 -22.22 -5.17
CA PRO A 139 16.56 -21.27 -4.07
C PRO A 139 15.71 -20.08 -4.53
N LEU A 140 14.57 -19.91 -3.88
CA LEU A 140 13.61 -18.84 -4.14
C LEU A 140 13.46 -18.01 -2.87
N PHE A 141 13.38 -16.69 -3.03
CA PHE A 141 13.33 -15.76 -1.91
C PHE A 141 12.16 -14.79 -2.07
N HIS A 142 11.52 -14.45 -0.95
CA HIS A 142 10.55 -13.35 -0.87
C HIS A 142 11.09 -12.30 0.10
N TYR A 143 11.22 -11.07 -0.39
CA TYR A 143 11.65 -9.90 0.37
C TYR A 143 10.45 -9.02 0.70
N ALA A 144 10.40 -8.49 1.92
CA ALA A 144 9.42 -7.50 2.37
C ALA A 144 10.11 -6.40 3.18
N ASP A 145 9.70 -5.17 2.95
CA ASP A 145 10.12 -3.94 3.61
C ASP A 145 8.82 -3.28 4.10
N ALA A 146 8.64 -3.24 5.42
CA ALA A 146 7.41 -2.78 6.05
C ALA A 146 7.73 -1.66 7.02
N ASP A 147 6.98 -0.58 6.89
CA ASP A 147 7.06 0.63 7.71
C ASP A 147 5.70 0.77 8.37
N VAL A 148 5.53 0.39 9.63
CA VAL A 148 4.17 0.35 10.19
C VAL A 148 3.72 1.77 10.55
N ALA A 149 2.70 2.27 9.84
CA ALA A 149 2.07 3.56 10.10
C ALA A 149 3.03 4.78 10.08
N ALA A 150 4.18 4.66 9.41
CA ALA A 150 5.16 5.73 9.33
C ALA A 150 4.94 6.63 8.11
N GLY A 151 5.28 7.90 8.26
CA GLY A 151 5.72 8.73 7.14
C GLY A 151 7.24 8.64 7.02
N PHE A 152 7.77 8.82 5.81
CA PHE A 152 9.20 8.80 5.50
C PHE A 152 10.12 9.30 6.65
N GLY A 153 10.83 8.36 7.31
CA GLY A 153 11.87 8.63 8.31
C GLY A 153 11.45 8.84 9.76
N GLY A 154 10.34 8.24 10.24
CA GLY A 154 9.66 8.74 11.44
C GLY A 154 9.58 7.88 12.71
N GLN A 155 9.21 6.60 12.62
CA GLN A 155 8.99 5.76 13.80
C GLN A 155 9.81 4.48 13.65
N PRO A 156 10.58 4.07 14.66
CA PRO A 156 11.27 2.81 14.56
C PRO A 156 10.28 1.66 14.70
N ASP A 157 10.33 0.66 13.84
CA ASP A 157 9.57 -0.57 14.05
C ASP A 157 10.29 -1.50 15.02
N THR A 158 9.51 -2.32 15.72
CA THR A 158 10.01 -3.50 16.42
C THR A 158 9.37 -4.73 15.82
N ALA A 159 10.04 -5.87 15.82
CA ALA A 159 9.42 -7.09 15.32
C ALA A 159 9.74 -8.29 16.19
N VAL A 160 8.76 -9.19 16.28
CA VAL A 160 8.87 -10.45 17.03
C VAL A 160 8.26 -11.58 16.24
N ARG A 161 8.82 -12.78 16.40
CA ARG A 161 8.22 -13.99 15.84
C ARG A 161 7.01 -14.39 16.69
N VAL A 162 5.82 -14.40 16.09
CA VAL A 162 4.55 -14.76 16.78
C VAL A 162 4.02 -16.14 16.37
N GLY A 163 4.73 -16.82 15.46
CA GLY A 163 4.47 -18.20 15.10
C GLY A 163 5.56 -18.76 14.16
N PRO A 164 5.51 -20.06 13.82
CA PRO A 164 6.52 -20.68 12.95
C PRO A 164 6.70 -19.98 11.60
N GLU A 165 5.63 -19.41 11.06
CA GLU A 165 5.56 -18.79 9.73
C GLU A 165 5.13 -17.32 9.82
N ARG A 166 5.18 -16.72 11.03
CA ARG A 166 4.58 -15.41 11.29
C ARG A 166 5.53 -14.49 12.06
N ILE A 167 5.75 -13.31 11.49
CA ILE A 167 6.45 -12.20 12.11
C ILE A 167 5.42 -11.08 12.30
N ARG A 168 5.34 -10.55 13.52
CA ARG A 168 4.58 -9.33 13.82
C ARG A 168 5.56 -8.17 13.89
N ILE A 169 5.19 -7.07 13.25
CA ILE A 169 5.96 -5.83 13.16
C ILE A 169 5.10 -4.79 13.85
N ASP A 170 5.54 -4.27 14.98
CA ASP A 170 4.84 -3.28 15.78
C ASP A 170 5.46 -1.90 15.55
N ASP A 171 4.62 -0.91 15.27
CA ASP A 171 5.01 0.50 15.28
C ASP A 171 5.37 0.88 16.73
N HIS A 172 6.64 1.19 16.98
CA HIS A 172 7.16 1.30 18.33
C HIS A 172 6.44 2.37 19.14
N GLY A 173 5.75 1.93 20.19
CA GLY A 173 5.04 2.83 21.10
C GLY A 173 3.63 3.20 20.64
N THR A 174 3.12 2.57 19.57
CA THR A 174 1.71 2.66 19.18
C THR A 174 1.03 1.28 19.27
N PHE A 175 -0.20 1.19 18.75
CA PHE A 175 -0.95 -0.06 18.63
C PHE A 175 -1.04 -0.54 17.16
N GLY A 176 -0.41 0.18 16.22
CA GLY A 176 -0.31 -0.25 14.84
C GLY A 176 0.62 -1.44 14.74
N PHE A 177 0.23 -2.46 13.97
CA PHE A 177 1.12 -3.57 13.66
C PHE A 177 0.84 -4.13 12.28
N ASP A 178 1.87 -4.64 11.64
CA ASP A 178 1.75 -5.48 10.46
C ASP A 178 2.06 -6.92 10.82
N GLU A 179 1.55 -7.84 10.01
CA GLU A 179 1.93 -9.24 10.10
C GLU A 179 2.39 -9.75 8.74
N LEU A 180 3.62 -10.27 8.73
CA LEU A 180 4.17 -11.02 7.62
C LEU A 180 3.95 -12.52 7.88
N TYR A 181 3.19 -13.17 7.01
CA TYR A 181 2.95 -14.61 7.00
C TYR A 181 3.59 -15.24 5.77
N VAL A 182 4.53 -16.17 5.95
CA VAL A 182 5.21 -16.84 4.85
C VAL A 182 5.21 -18.34 5.07
N ARG A 183 4.52 -19.06 4.19
CA ARG A 183 4.25 -20.49 4.38
C ARG A 183 5.37 -21.36 3.83
N GLY A 184 5.84 -22.30 4.65
CA GLY A 184 6.76 -23.36 4.26
C GLY A 184 8.16 -22.88 3.87
N ALA A 185 8.56 -21.68 4.27
CA ALA A 185 9.93 -21.22 4.08
C ALA A 185 10.89 -22.06 4.93
N ASP A 186 12.01 -22.45 4.34
CA ASP A 186 13.07 -23.21 5.00
C ASP A 186 13.92 -22.32 5.91
N HIS A 187 14.15 -21.07 5.46
CA HIS A 187 14.91 -20.08 6.21
C HIS A 187 14.26 -18.69 6.16
N TRP A 188 14.58 -17.86 7.13
CA TRP A 188 14.21 -16.45 7.17
C TRP A 188 15.35 -15.59 7.71
N GLN A 189 15.30 -14.29 7.47
CA GLN A 189 16.19 -13.33 8.11
C GLN A 189 15.51 -11.97 8.21
N VAL A 190 15.77 -11.26 9.30
CA VAL A 190 15.32 -9.87 9.53
C VAL A 190 16.55 -8.98 9.71
N ASP A 191 16.55 -7.80 9.11
CA ASP A 191 17.61 -6.80 9.28
C ASP A 191 17.09 -5.38 9.03
N HIS A 192 17.93 -4.39 9.28
CA HIS A 192 17.65 -3.00 8.95
C HIS A 192 17.67 -2.77 7.44
N TRP A 193 16.79 -1.92 6.94
CA TRP A 193 16.94 -1.42 5.58
C TRP A 193 18.24 -0.63 5.39
N PRO A 194 18.92 -0.71 4.22
CA PRO A 194 18.67 -1.62 3.10
C PRO A 194 19.49 -2.93 3.19
N TYR A 195 20.04 -3.28 4.36
CA TYR A 195 21.12 -4.26 4.49
C TYR A 195 20.75 -5.63 3.94
N LEU A 196 19.56 -6.13 4.26
CA LEU A 196 19.12 -7.43 3.80
C LEU A 196 19.03 -7.49 2.28
N ARG A 197 18.52 -6.44 1.63
CA ARG A 197 18.45 -6.37 0.18
C ARG A 197 19.85 -6.28 -0.43
N ASP A 198 20.63 -5.27 -0.03
CA ASP A 198 21.86 -4.91 -0.75
C ASP A 198 23.03 -5.85 -0.44
N PHE A 199 23.09 -6.39 0.79
CA PHE A 199 24.21 -7.23 1.23
C PHE A 199 23.87 -8.71 1.39
N HIS A 200 22.60 -9.11 1.29
CA HIS A 200 22.23 -10.54 1.28
C HIS A 200 21.57 -10.99 -0.03
N LEU A 201 20.70 -10.17 -0.65
CA LEU A 201 19.96 -10.58 -1.87
C LEU A 201 20.54 -10.01 -3.18
N LEU A 202 21.37 -8.97 -3.13
CA LEU A 202 21.95 -8.32 -4.32
C LEU A 202 23.48 -8.25 -4.26
N ASN A 203 24.09 -8.98 -3.34
CA ASN A 203 25.54 -9.01 -3.22
C ASN A 203 26.16 -9.87 -4.36
N CYS A 204 27.48 -10.03 -4.37
CA CYS A 204 28.16 -10.85 -5.36
C CYS A 204 28.34 -12.33 -4.98
N CYS A 205 27.85 -12.78 -3.82
CA CYS A 205 28.14 -14.08 -3.23
C CYS A 205 26.86 -14.79 -2.76
N PRO A 206 26.63 -16.06 -3.15
CA PRO A 206 25.45 -16.80 -2.72
C PRO A 206 25.36 -16.85 -1.20
N ASN A 207 24.25 -16.39 -0.64
CA ASN A 207 23.99 -16.41 0.80
C ASN A 207 22.65 -17.07 1.10
N ASP A 208 22.66 -18.18 1.82
CA ASP A 208 21.44 -18.70 2.43
C ASP A 208 21.08 -17.84 3.66
N LEU A 209 19.78 -17.66 3.89
CA LEU A 209 19.30 -16.93 5.06
C LEU A 209 19.60 -17.72 6.34
N MET A 210 19.88 -17.01 7.43
CA MET A 210 20.48 -17.62 8.64
C MET A 210 19.51 -17.86 9.80
N ASP A 211 18.20 -17.64 9.65
CA ASP A 211 17.20 -17.74 10.72
C ASP A 211 17.49 -16.79 11.91
N THR A 212 17.88 -15.55 11.59
CA THR A 212 18.35 -14.54 12.55
C THR A 212 17.67 -13.18 12.38
N GLY A 213 17.87 -12.29 13.36
CA GLY A 213 17.40 -10.91 13.31
C GLY A 213 16.18 -10.59 14.16
N LEU A 214 15.54 -11.61 14.76
CA LEU A 214 14.45 -11.43 15.72
C LEU A 214 14.87 -11.77 17.16
N PRO A 215 14.37 -11.05 18.19
CA PRO A 215 13.55 -9.85 18.09
C PRO A 215 14.32 -8.69 17.44
N PHE A 216 13.61 -7.86 16.68
CA PHE A 216 14.14 -6.74 15.92
C PHE A 216 13.69 -5.41 16.55
N GLY A 217 14.46 -4.37 16.26
CA GLY A 217 14.11 -2.98 16.50
C GLY A 217 14.66 -2.42 17.81
N PRO A 218 14.50 -1.10 18.02
CA PRO A 218 13.84 -0.12 17.12
C PRO A 218 14.59 0.11 15.78
N GLY A 219 13.89 0.10 14.64
CA GLY A 219 14.47 0.50 13.33
C GLY A 219 13.58 0.24 12.11
N ASP A 220 14.08 0.57 10.92
CA ASP A 220 13.42 0.34 9.62
C ASP A 220 13.46 -1.16 9.26
N PHE A 221 12.30 -1.81 9.24
CA PHE A 221 12.16 -3.27 9.20
C PHE A 221 12.24 -3.83 7.77
N THR A 222 13.15 -4.78 7.56
CA THR A 222 13.13 -5.64 6.38
C THR A 222 13.20 -7.10 6.75
N ALA A 223 12.55 -7.95 5.97
CA ALA A 223 12.60 -9.40 6.12
C ALA A 223 12.72 -10.10 4.77
N ALA A 224 13.39 -11.25 4.78
CA ALA A 224 13.50 -12.16 3.66
C ALA A 224 13.16 -13.57 4.13
N HIS A 225 12.56 -14.35 3.24
CA HIS A 225 12.23 -15.75 3.46
C HIS A 225 12.72 -16.56 2.26
N GLN A 226 13.27 -17.75 2.50
CA GLN A 226 13.87 -18.61 1.49
C GLN A 226 13.15 -19.96 1.44
N TRP A 227 12.91 -20.45 0.23
CA TRP A 227 12.53 -21.82 -0.07
C TRP A 227 13.61 -22.47 -0.93
N ASN A 228 13.98 -23.70 -0.61
CA ASN A 228 14.87 -24.55 -1.40
C ASN A 228 14.03 -25.55 -2.17
N LEU A 229 13.53 -25.14 -3.33
CA LEU A 229 12.64 -25.97 -4.14
C LEU A 229 13.45 -27.01 -4.92
N TRP A 230 12.91 -28.22 -5.01
CA TRP A 230 13.36 -29.25 -5.94
C TRP A 230 12.22 -29.57 -6.88
N LEU A 231 12.37 -29.27 -8.17
CA LEU A 231 11.32 -29.41 -9.18
C LEU A 231 11.72 -30.47 -10.20
N GLU A 232 10.95 -31.55 -10.30
CA GLU A 232 11.08 -32.50 -11.39
C GLU A 232 10.75 -31.85 -12.76
N PRO A 233 11.16 -32.44 -13.90
CA PRO A 233 10.82 -31.93 -15.22
C PRO A 233 9.31 -31.70 -15.39
N GLY A 234 8.90 -30.47 -15.70
CA GLY A 234 7.50 -30.07 -15.83
C GLY A 234 6.72 -29.92 -14.51
N GLU A 235 7.35 -30.10 -13.34
CA GLU A 235 6.70 -29.90 -12.04
C GLU A 235 6.45 -28.41 -11.80
N THR A 236 5.26 -28.11 -11.26
CA THR A 236 4.91 -26.79 -10.73
C THR A 236 4.83 -26.85 -9.21
N ARG A 237 5.48 -25.90 -8.51
CA ARG A 237 5.26 -25.64 -7.08
C ARG A 237 4.79 -24.22 -6.85
N THR A 238 4.01 -24.03 -5.79
CA THR A 238 3.52 -22.72 -5.38
C THR A 238 3.99 -22.39 -3.98
N VAL A 239 4.63 -21.23 -3.83
CA VAL A 239 4.98 -20.64 -2.53
C VAL A 239 4.02 -19.51 -2.20
N PHE A 240 3.88 -19.22 -0.90
CA PHE A 240 2.87 -18.27 -0.42
C PHE A 240 3.48 -17.30 0.59
N ALA A 241 3.19 -16.02 0.36
CA ALA A 241 3.47 -14.94 1.29
C ALA A 241 2.21 -14.09 1.47
N SER A 242 2.05 -13.47 2.62
CA SER A 242 0.99 -12.51 2.87
C SER A 242 1.50 -11.43 3.81
N VAL A 243 1.11 -10.19 3.53
CA VAL A 243 1.31 -9.05 4.41
C VAL A 243 -0.06 -8.54 4.82
N GLY A 244 -0.33 -8.55 6.12
CA GLY A 244 -1.52 -7.95 6.69
C GLY A 244 -1.15 -6.64 7.34
N ALA A 245 -1.63 -5.53 6.79
CA ALA A 245 -1.65 -4.25 7.48
C ALA A 245 -2.76 -4.31 8.52
N ASN A 246 -2.38 -4.47 9.78
CA ASN A 246 -3.32 -4.60 10.89
C ASN A 246 -3.16 -3.41 11.82
N SER A 247 -3.65 -2.26 11.39
CA SER A 247 -3.95 -1.23 12.37
C SER A 247 -4.93 -1.87 13.36
N ALA A 248 -4.55 -2.06 14.64
CA ALA A 248 -5.57 -2.18 15.68
C ALA A 248 -6.53 -1.01 15.42
N PRO A 249 -7.86 -1.21 15.43
CA PRO A 249 -8.82 -0.14 15.15
C PRO A 249 -8.35 1.01 16.00
N SER A 250 -7.81 2.03 15.34
CA SER A 250 -7.13 3.07 16.08
C SER A 250 -8.19 3.54 17.06
N THR A 251 -7.83 3.78 18.32
CA THR A 251 -8.72 4.54 19.20
C THR A 251 -8.94 5.97 18.66
N GLN A 252 -8.57 6.24 17.40
CA GLN A 252 -9.17 7.24 16.53
C GLN A 252 -10.68 7.05 16.60
N ALA A 253 -11.28 7.87 17.44
CA ALA A 253 -12.71 8.02 17.51
C ALA A 253 -13.27 8.11 16.08
N PRO A 254 -14.41 7.45 15.80
CA PRO A 254 -14.92 7.28 14.45
C PRO A 254 -14.88 8.59 13.68
N ARG A 255 -14.45 8.56 12.43
CA ARG A 255 -14.46 9.75 11.58
C ARG A 255 -15.87 10.34 11.54
N LEU A 256 -15.98 11.67 11.47
CA LEU A 256 -17.26 12.30 11.18
C LEU A 256 -17.74 11.83 9.79
N LEU A 257 -19.03 11.57 9.64
CA LEU A 257 -19.65 11.30 8.34
C LEU A 257 -20.38 12.56 7.91
N LEU A 258 -20.33 12.95 6.63
CA LEU A 258 -21.03 14.13 6.13
C LEU A 258 -21.98 13.74 4.99
N ALA A 259 -23.25 14.13 5.12
CA ALA A 259 -24.21 14.01 4.04
C ALA A 259 -24.14 15.22 3.09
N PRO A 260 -24.42 15.03 1.79
CA PRO A 260 -24.64 16.15 0.86
C PRO A 260 -25.74 17.09 1.33
N ALA A 261 -25.70 18.35 0.89
CA ALA A 261 -26.75 19.31 1.17
C ALA A 261 -28.06 18.90 0.45
N TRP A 262 -29.18 18.87 1.17
CA TRP A 262 -30.49 18.53 0.64
C TRP A 262 -31.52 19.66 0.86
N PRO A 263 -32.24 20.14 -0.18
CA PRO A 263 -32.25 19.66 -1.57
C PRO A 263 -31.03 20.13 -2.39
N GLY A 264 -30.23 21.06 -1.89
CA GLY A 264 -29.08 21.61 -2.61
C GLY A 264 -29.46 22.54 -3.76
N SER A 265 -30.72 22.98 -3.84
CA SER A 265 -31.22 23.84 -4.93
C SER A 265 -31.03 25.32 -4.64
N GLY A 266 -30.56 26.09 -5.62
CA GLY A 266 -30.41 27.54 -5.56
C GLY A 266 -31.73 28.27 -5.28
N GLY A 267 -31.66 29.28 -4.42
CA GLY A 267 -32.82 30.05 -3.96
C GLY A 267 -33.61 29.40 -2.83
N SER A 268 -33.19 28.23 -2.35
CA SER A 268 -33.87 27.48 -1.29
C SER A 268 -33.01 27.31 -0.04
N SER A 269 -33.63 26.94 1.08
CA SER A 269 -32.92 26.47 2.27
C SER A 269 -32.56 25.00 2.08
N SER A 270 -31.28 24.66 2.27
CA SER A 270 -30.79 23.28 2.28
C SER A 270 -30.30 22.88 3.66
N ARG A 271 -30.45 21.60 3.99
CA ARG A 271 -29.96 20.99 5.22
C ARG A 271 -28.68 20.22 4.93
N ILE A 272 -27.71 20.32 5.83
CA ILE A 272 -26.47 19.54 5.83
C ILE A 272 -26.40 18.84 7.17
N ASP A 273 -26.20 17.53 7.16
CA ASP A 273 -26.12 16.71 8.37
C ASP A 273 -24.76 16.01 8.44
N ALA A 274 -24.19 15.97 9.63
CA ALA A 274 -23.01 15.19 9.98
C ALA A 274 -23.39 14.13 11.02
N GLY A 275 -22.82 12.93 10.88
CA GLY A 275 -22.97 11.81 11.81
C GLY A 275 -21.65 11.42 12.48
N ALA A 276 -21.73 10.49 13.44
CA ALA A 276 -20.58 9.96 14.19
C ALA A 276 -19.78 11.02 15.00
N ALA A 277 -20.38 12.18 15.28
CA ALA A 277 -19.83 13.16 16.20
C ALA A 277 -19.92 12.68 17.64
N THR A 278 -19.07 13.22 18.52
CA THR A 278 -19.18 12.99 19.96
C THR A 278 -20.51 13.60 20.43
N PRO A 279 -21.39 12.86 21.12
CA PRO A 279 -22.65 13.42 21.61
C PRO A 279 -22.44 14.71 22.41
N GLY A 280 -23.17 15.77 22.06
CA GLY A 280 -23.04 17.11 22.65
C GLY A 280 -21.86 17.95 22.13
N ALA A 281 -20.95 17.39 21.33
CA ALA A 281 -19.83 18.15 20.78
C ALA A 281 -20.27 19.11 19.68
N ARG A 282 -19.54 20.22 19.56
CA ARG A 282 -19.77 21.22 18.52
C ARG A 282 -19.14 20.77 17.21
N VAL A 283 -19.97 20.59 16.18
CA VAL A 283 -19.56 20.29 14.81
C VAL A 283 -19.66 21.57 13.97
N VAL A 284 -18.58 21.91 13.27
CA VAL A 284 -18.49 23.04 12.33
C VAL A 284 -18.55 22.49 10.92
N PHE A 285 -19.42 23.06 10.09
CA PHE A 285 -19.56 22.71 8.69
C PHE A 285 -18.81 23.75 7.85
N ALA A 286 -17.97 23.30 6.93
CA ALA A 286 -17.13 24.13 6.09
C ALA A 286 -17.45 23.92 4.60
N VAL A 287 -17.21 24.94 3.79
CA VAL A 287 -17.40 24.94 2.34
C VAL A 287 -16.23 25.58 1.61
N GLY A 288 -16.00 25.16 0.37
CA GLY A 288 -15.16 25.86 -0.60
C GLY A 288 -15.47 25.43 -2.03
N SER A 289 -14.68 25.90 -3.00
CA SER A 289 -14.89 25.65 -4.43
C SER A 289 -13.73 24.92 -5.11
N ALA A 290 -12.63 24.67 -4.39
CA ALA A 290 -11.44 24.01 -4.92
C ALA A 290 -10.80 23.13 -3.85
N PRO A 291 -10.24 21.97 -4.22
CA PRO A 291 -9.41 21.17 -3.32
C PRO A 291 -8.19 21.98 -2.85
N GLY A 292 -7.71 21.73 -1.65
CA GLY A 292 -6.53 22.37 -1.11
C GLY A 292 -6.41 22.13 0.38
N VAL A 293 -5.67 22.99 1.09
CA VAL A 293 -5.42 22.79 2.52
C VAL A 293 -5.85 24.04 3.28
N THR A 294 -6.70 23.87 4.29
CA THR A 294 -7.05 24.93 5.24
C THR A 294 -6.84 24.45 6.67
N PRO A 295 -5.91 25.03 7.43
CA PRO A 295 -5.71 24.67 8.84
C PRO A 295 -6.97 24.89 9.68
N VAL A 296 -7.25 23.98 10.62
CA VAL A 296 -8.36 24.11 11.56
C VAL A 296 -7.90 24.85 12.81
N PRO A 297 -8.44 26.05 13.12
CA PRO A 297 -8.06 26.79 14.32
C PRO A 297 -8.33 25.99 15.60
N GLY A 298 -7.32 25.88 16.47
CA GLY A 298 -7.40 25.12 17.73
C GLY A 298 -7.08 23.64 17.61
N CYS A 299 -6.80 23.13 16.42
CA CYS A 299 -6.43 21.73 16.18
C CYS A 299 -5.08 21.63 15.45
N PRO A 300 -3.94 21.61 16.19
CA PRO A 300 -2.62 21.45 15.59
C PRO A 300 -2.54 20.19 14.72
N GLY A 301 -2.05 20.34 13.49
CA GLY A 301 -1.92 19.23 12.54
C GLY A 301 -3.20 18.86 11.78
N LEU A 302 -4.39 19.28 12.24
CA LEU A 302 -5.63 19.04 11.50
C LEU A 302 -5.83 20.11 10.42
N VAL A 303 -6.07 19.63 9.20
CA VAL A 303 -6.40 20.45 8.05
C VAL A 303 -7.71 19.98 7.42
N LEU A 304 -8.38 20.88 6.70
CA LEU A 304 -9.45 20.56 5.77
C LEU A 304 -8.87 20.47 4.36
N ASP A 305 -9.38 19.53 3.56
CA ASP A 305 -8.95 19.25 2.18
C ASP A 305 -9.64 20.19 1.16
N ILE A 306 -9.92 21.41 1.60
CA ILE A 306 -10.60 22.47 0.86
C ILE A 306 -9.72 23.71 0.91
N ALA A 307 -9.39 24.29 -0.24
CA ALA A 307 -8.64 25.54 -0.32
C ALA A 307 -9.48 26.72 0.23
N ALA A 308 -8.90 27.50 1.14
CA ALA A 308 -9.54 28.67 1.75
C ALA A 308 -10.96 28.36 2.28
N ALA A 309 -11.10 27.24 2.98
CA ALA A 309 -12.36 26.74 3.51
C ALA A 309 -13.03 27.79 4.41
N ARG A 310 -14.34 27.96 4.24
CA ARG A 310 -15.16 28.90 5.00
C ARG A 310 -16.18 28.15 5.84
N ALA A 311 -16.33 28.52 7.12
CA ALA A 311 -17.39 27.98 7.95
C ALA A 311 -18.77 28.45 7.44
N LEU A 312 -19.65 27.49 7.15
CA LEU A 312 -21.07 27.71 6.86
C LEU A 312 -21.88 27.93 8.14
N GLY A 313 -21.53 27.21 9.20
CA GLY A 313 -22.24 27.23 10.47
C GLY A 313 -21.71 26.17 11.42
N ALA A 314 -22.36 26.04 12.58
CA ALA A 314 -22.05 24.99 13.55
C ALA A 314 -23.31 24.55 14.29
N ALA A 315 -23.35 23.29 14.67
CA ALA A 315 -24.40 22.70 15.50
C ALA A 315 -23.77 21.82 16.58
N SER A 316 -24.49 21.60 17.68
CA SER A 316 -24.08 20.57 18.66
C SER A 316 -24.68 19.24 18.24
N ALA A 317 -23.89 18.17 18.32
CA ALA A 317 -24.38 16.83 18.06
C ALA A 317 -25.39 16.40 19.13
N ASP A 318 -26.43 15.69 18.71
CA ASP A 318 -27.43 15.12 19.62
C ASP A 318 -26.89 13.89 20.37
N ALA A 319 -27.75 13.23 21.16
CA ALA A 319 -27.39 12.04 21.93
C ALA A 319 -26.93 10.85 21.06
N THR A 320 -27.25 10.86 19.76
CA THR A 320 -26.87 9.83 18.80
C THR A 320 -25.64 10.21 17.97
N GLY A 321 -25.05 11.38 18.22
CA GLY A 321 -23.88 11.87 17.49
C GLY A 321 -24.21 12.52 16.15
N ASN A 322 -25.47 12.93 15.93
CA ASN A 322 -25.89 13.63 14.73
C ASN A 322 -25.95 15.15 14.95
N ALA A 323 -25.36 15.92 14.05
CA ALA A 323 -25.43 17.39 14.05
C ALA A 323 -25.92 17.86 12.67
N GLY A 324 -26.70 18.93 12.60
CA GLY A 324 -27.16 19.45 11.31
C GLY A 324 -27.38 20.97 11.31
N ILE A 325 -27.14 21.59 10.16
CA ILE A 325 -27.42 23.02 9.93
C ILE A 325 -28.33 23.21 8.72
N SER A 326 -29.13 24.28 8.76
CA SER A 326 -29.86 24.78 7.59
C SER A 326 -29.13 25.98 7.03
N VAL A 327 -28.82 25.97 5.73
CA VAL A 327 -28.12 27.02 5.00
C VAL A 327 -28.96 27.51 3.83
N ALA A 328 -29.01 28.84 3.63
CA ALA A 328 -29.61 29.41 2.44
C ALA A 328 -28.66 29.23 1.25
N VAL A 329 -29.09 28.56 0.20
CA VAL A 329 -28.32 28.43 -1.04
C VAL A 329 -28.73 29.57 -1.96
N PRO A 330 -27.83 30.51 -2.33
CA PRO A 330 -28.18 31.60 -3.24
C PRO A 330 -28.62 31.07 -4.61
N ALA A 331 -29.59 31.72 -5.25
CA ALA A 331 -30.03 31.34 -6.60
C ALA A 331 -28.86 31.33 -7.61
N ALA A 332 -27.91 32.27 -7.46
CA ALA A 332 -26.70 32.36 -8.29
C ALA A 332 -25.68 31.22 -8.06
N ALA A 333 -25.91 30.35 -7.09
CA ALA A 333 -25.09 29.19 -6.82
C ALA A 333 -25.56 27.92 -7.55
N SER A 334 -26.75 27.93 -8.17
CA SER A 334 -27.22 26.84 -9.04
C SER A 334 -26.19 26.56 -10.15
N GLY A 335 -25.93 25.28 -10.40
CA GLY A 335 -24.91 24.78 -11.32
C GLY A 335 -23.46 24.89 -10.81
N ARG A 336 -23.22 25.47 -9.63
CA ARG A 336 -21.86 25.55 -9.07
C ARG A 336 -21.49 24.29 -8.30
N ARG A 337 -20.26 23.85 -8.53
CA ARG A 337 -19.58 22.80 -7.77
C ARG A 337 -19.08 23.38 -6.44
N VAL A 338 -19.38 22.69 -5.34
CA VAL A 338 -18.91 23.01 -4.00
C VAL A 338 -18.31 21.78 -3.34
N LEU A 339 -17.36 22.01 -2.44
CA LEU A 339 -16.78 21.01 -1.55
C LEU A 339 -17.24 21.29 -0.14
N LEU A 340 -17.69 20.28 0.58
CA LEU A 340 -18.18 20.35 1.95
C LEU A 340 -17.35 19.44 2.86
N GLN A 341 -17.04 19.89 4.06
CA GLN A 341 -16.45 19.07 5.13
C GLN A 341 -17.05 19.46 6.49
N ALA A 342 -17.10 18.52 7.42
CA ALA A 342 -17.41 18.79 8.82
C ALA A 342 -16.16 18.61 9.69
N VAL A 343 -16.07 19.35 10.78
CA VAL A 343 -15.00 19.26 11.77
C VAL A 343 -15.55 19.36 13.19
N GLU A 344 -15.04 18.54 14.09
CA GLU A 344 -15.32 18.59 15.53
C GLU A 344 -14.07 19.10 16.25
N PRO A 345 -13.99 20.40 16.57
CA PRO A 345 -12.76 20.98 17.12
C PRO A 345 -12.38 20.45 18.50
N ALA A 346 -13.35 19.94 19.27
CA ALA A 346 -13.10 19.41 20.61
C ALA A 346 -12.22 18.15 20.60
N THR A 347 -12.32 17.34 19.54
CA THR A 347 -11.54 16.10 19.37
C THR A 347 -10.62 16.15 18.16
N CYS A 348 -10.54 17.29 17.48
CA CYS A 348 -9.78 17.48 16.25
C CYS A 348 -10.01 16.38 15.20
N ARG A 349 -11.29 16.06 14.92
CA ARG A 349 -11.71 15.14 13.87
C ARG A 349 -12.36 15.87 12.71
N SER A 350 -12.19 15.40 11.48
CA SER A 350 -12.87 15.89 10.28
C SER A 350 -13.57 14.76 9.50
N SER A 351 -14.55 15.11 8.68
CA SER A 351 -15.19 14.19 7.73
C SER A 351 -14.43 14.06 6.42
N GLU A 352 -14.92 13.20 5.53
CA GLU A 352 -14.60 13.23 4.09
C GLU A 352 -15.04 14.53 3.44
N VAL A 353 -14.38 14.85 2.32
CA VAL A 353 -14.85 15.89 1.41
C VAL A 353 -16.05 15.36 0.64
N VAL A 354 -17.18 16.02 0.78
CA VAL A 354 -18.35 15.79 -0.07
C VAL A 354 -18.34 16.82 -1.19
N GLU A 355 -18.20 16.34 -2.42
CA GLU A 355 -18.35 17.16 -3.62
C GLU A 355 -19.80 17.16 -4.09
N GLN A 356 -20.36 18.35 -4.34
CA GLN A 356 -21.74 18.50 -4.79
C GLN A 356 -21.86 19.60 -5.84
N VAL A 357 -22.64 19.34 -6.89
CA VAL A 357 -23.14 20.38 -7.80
C VAL A 357 -24.52 20.82 -7.30
N LEU A 358 -24.65 22.10 -6.98
CA LEU A 358 -25.91 22.69 -6.54
C LEU A 358 -26.90 22.77 -7.71
N GLN A 359 -28.18 22.49 -7.47
CA GLN A 359 -29.21 22.44 -8.51
C GLN A 359 -29.86 23.80 -8.78
#